data_AF-G7W9M8-F1
#
_entry.id   AF-G7W9M8-F1
#
_cell.length_a   1.000
_cell.length_b   1.000
_cell.length_c   1.000
_cell.angle_alpha   90.00
_cell.angle_beta   90.00
_cell.angle_gamma   90.00
#
_symmetry.space_group_name_H-M   'P 1'
#
loop_
_entity.id
_entity.type
_entity.pdbx_description
1 polymer ?
#
loop_
_entity_poly.entity_id
_entity_poly.type
_entity_poly.pdbx_seq_one_letter_code
_entity_poly.pdbx_strand_id
1 'polypeptide(L)'
;MQTIRACLFKILAGLLILGLVLTGSGCSTKETAAPQVSSPTLSIERKVHTETVRDEKDGTVLLTLKMTYPQIKNPENNAGISKINEYYGKQYDEFRNRVMLDGLRMARGDKEAARNSGFEFRPHAYERDMEMDYNANNLLSVVNLQYENTGGAHPNSCWLSDTFDVTTGKKLSLADILGGSREEALEKVYQTVLEQIKKTEGTEEFVYQDNYPENVRNSFSENDFVLTSNSLMVYYQPYAIAPYAAGIPKFELPYSQMKSPALKIPAILQNSLERDLYEQVGRLIDNNKEAYFEIFGLSMLRMDIPENRAENEVLFPVIDNRFRSYKEMEQFVRGTYIQAEADSLLSSGKYRNVDGQLLGDVSKDAGTGYYVNWDDYSYVLENTSENSATLQIMTTDDSPAGKKSIMITGKLKKEKGVWLLEKMLF
;
A
#
# COMPACT_ATOMS: atom_id res chain seq x y z
N MET A 1 58.96 57.03 41.56
CA MET A 1 57.52 57.06 41.22
C MET A 1 56.81 56.04 42.12
N GLN A 2 56.72 56.30 43.44
CA GLN A 2 55.58 56.95 44.14
C GLN A 2 54.24 56.29 43.79
N THR A 3 53.44 55.66 44.66
CA THR A 3 53.32 55.59 46.14
C THR A 3 52.29 54.46 46.43
N ILE A 4 52.55 53.43 47.24
CA ILE A 4 52.27 53.30 48.70
C ILE A 4 50.91 53.88 49.15
N ARG A 5 49.98 53.05 49.67
CA ARG A 5 49.47 53.10 51.08
C ARG A 5 48.32 52.13 51.39
N ALA A 6 48.48 51.49 52.55
CA ALA A 6 47.52 50.68 53.30
C ALA A 6 46.65 51.53 54.25
N CYS A 7 45.53 50.97 54.75
CA CYS A 7 44.94 51.12 56.10
C CYS A 7 43.59 50.34 56.15
N LEU A 8 43.39 49.24 56.91
CA LEU A 8 43.26 49.02 58.37
C LEU A 8 41.85 49.31 58.99
N PHE A 9 41.21 48.22 59.50
CA PHE A 9 40.46 48.06 60.78
C PHE A 9 39.06 48.74 60.94
N LYS A 10 37.94 48.11 61.39
CA LYS A 10 37.65 47.17 62.51
C LYS A 10 36.26 46.43 62.37
N ILE A 11 36.21 45.13 62.76
CA ILE A 11 35.27 44.42 63.70
C ILE A 11 33.75 44.34 63.33
N LEU A 12 32.98 43.22 63.38
CA LEU A 12 32.72 42.23 64.46
C LEU A 12 32.07 40.90 63.94
N ALA A 13 32.21 39.83 64.74
CA ALA A 13 31.74 38.43 64.71
C ALA A 13 30.37 38.08 64.06
N GLY A 14 30.07 36.84 63.63
CA GLY A 14 30.67 35.56 63.99
C GLY A 14 30.07 34.32 63.29
N LEU A 15 30.75 33.20 63.53
CA LEU A 15 30.51 31.75 63.34
C LEU A 15 29.17 31.29 62.70
N LEU A 16 29.18 30.35 61.74
CA LEU A 16 29.42 28.93 62.02
C LEU A 16 29.97 28.10 60.83
N ILE A 17 30.67 27.05 61.23
CA ILE A 17 31.53 26.08 60.54
C ILE A 17 30.75 24.99 59.78
N LEU A 18 31.20 24.57 58.58
CA LEU A 18 31.67 23.19 58.30
C LEU A 18 32.31 23.07 56.90
N GLY A 19 33.52 22.49 56.82
CA GLY A 19 34.16 22.00 55.58
C GLY A 19 33.40 20.79 55.00
N LEU A 20 33.70 20.22 53.83
CA LEU A 20 34.99 20.02 53.18
C LEU A 20 34.73 19.55 51.72
N VAL A 21 35.54 20.06 50.78
CA VAL A 21 36.09 19.43 49.55
C VAL A 21 35.17 18.80 48.47
N LEU A 22 35.19 19.49 47.32
CA LEU A 22 35.17 19.05 45.90
C LEU A 22 35.14 17.55 45.59
N THR A 23 34.24 17.13 44.69
CA THR A 23 34.56 16.69 43.31
C THR A 23 33.31 16.51 42.45
N GLY A 24 33.37 17.06 41.24
CA GLY A 24 32.76 16.58 39.97
C GLY A 24 31.41 15.85 39.98
N SER A 25 30.42 16.44 39.31
CA SER A 25 29.97 15.97 37.99
C SER A 25 28.73 16.78 37.60
N GLY A 26 28.81 17.48 36.47
CA GLY A 26 27.65 18.14 35.87
C GLY A 26 26.62 17.08 35.48
N CYS A 27 25.50 17.05 36.20
CA CYS A 27 24.34 16.30 35.77
C CYS A 27 23.58 17.18 34.77
N SER A 28 23.92 17.02 33.49
CA SER A 28 23.02 17.42 32.41
C SER A 28 21.79 16.52 32.52
N THR A 29 20.70 17.07 33.06
CA THR A 29 19.38 16.46 32.90
C THR A 29 19.03 16.58 31.43
N LYS A 30 19.35 15.54 30.65
CA LYS A 30 18.62 15.26 29.41
C LYS A 30 17.17 15.07 29.84
N GLU A 31 16.37 16.09 29.58
CA GLU A 31 14.92 15.98 29.55
C GLU A 31 14.60 14.99 28.41
N THR A 32 14.60 13.69 28.73
CA THR A 32 13.95 12.70 27.89
C THR A 32 12.48 13.08 27.86
N ALA A 33 12.05 13.65 26.73
CA ALA A 33 10.64 13.84 26.44
C ALA A 33 9.92 12.52 26.74
N ALA A 34 8.94 12.57 27.65
CA ALA A 34 8.09 11.43 27.93
C ALA A 34 7.45 10.96 26.61
N PRO A 35 7.31 9.65 26.38
CA PRO A 35 6.57 9.17 25.21
C PRO A 35 5.16 9.77 25.30
N GLN A 36 4.80 10.59 24.31
CA GLN A 36 3.44 11.10 24.20
C GLN A 36 2.54 9.89 24.05
N VAL A 37 1.62 9.72 25.01
CA VAL A 37 0.62 8.65 25.02
C VAL A 37 -0.20 8.82 23.73
N SER A 38 0.07 7.97 22.74
CA SER A 38 -0.65 7.98 21.48
C SER A 38 -2.11 7.60 21.75
N SER A 39 -3.06 8.41 21.28
CA SER A 39 -4.46 8.00 21.17
C SER A 39 -4.54 6.62 20.50
N PRO A 40 -5.52 5.77 20.86
CA PRO A 40 -5.65 4.45 20.24
C PRO A 40 -5.76 4.59 18.71
N THR A 41 -4.89 3.88 18.01
CA THR A 41 -4.88 3.75 16.55
C THR A 41 -6.22 3.15 16.10
N LEU A 42 -6.78 3.66 14.99
CA LEU A 42 -8.01 3.11 14.44
C LEU A 42 -7.80 1.67 13.99
N SER A 43 -8.77 0.79 14.26
CA SER A 43 -8.84 -0.52 13.63
C SER A 43 -9.43 -0.35 12.23
N ILE A 44 -8.62 -0.60 11.21
CA ILE A 44 -8.98 -0.39 9.81
C ILE A 44 -8.86 -1.71 9.04
N GLU A 45 -9.94 -2.13 8.42
CA GLU A 45 -9.95 -3.22 7.45
C GLU A 45 -9.65 -2.68 6.06
N ARG A 46 -8.94 -3.44 5.24
CA ARG A 46 -8.79 -3.16 3.81
C ARG A 46 -9.91 -3.86 3.07
N LYS A 47 -10.88 -3.10 2.58
CA LYS A 47 -11.97 -3.63 1.77
C LYS A 47 -11.53 -3.66 0.31
N VAL A 48 -11.70 -4.80 -0.34
CA VAL A 48 -11.26 -5.09 -1.70
C VAL A 48 -12.48 -5.46 -2.54
N HIS A 49 -12.62 -4.78 -3.67
CA HIS A 49 -13.57 -5.16 -4.72
C HIS A 49 -12.81 -5.44 -6.00
N THR A 50 -13.19 -6.51 -6.70
CA THR A 50 -12.68 -6.88 -8.01
C THR A 50 -13.85 -7.16 -8.93
N GLU A 51 -13.82 -6.64 -10.16
CA GLU A 51 -14.80 -6.97 -11.18
C GLU A 51 -14.10 -7.19 -12.51
N THR A 52 -14.37 -8.33 -13.14
CA THR A 52 -13.83 -8.69 -14.46
C THR A 52 -14.96 -8.72 -15.47
N VAL A 53 -14.89 -7.86 -16.47
CA VAL A 53 -15.88 -7.77 -17.54
C VAL A 53 -15.39 -8.56 -18.74
N ARG A 54 -16.23 -9.47 -19.25
CA ARG A 54 -15.95 -10.28 -20.44
C ARG A 54 -16.87 -9.89 -21.59
N ASP A 55 -16.39 -10.06 -22.81
CA ASP A 55 -17.22 -9.94 -24.01
C ASP A 55 -18.20 -11.11 -24.06
N GLU A 56 -19.49 -10.81 -24.18
CA GLU A 56 -20.56 -11.81 -24.21
C GLU A 56 -20.48 -12.74 -25.42
N LYS A 57 -19.83 -12.31 -26.52
CA LYS A 57 -19.79 -13.08 -27.77
C LYS A 57 -18.74 -14.19 -27.75
N ASP A 58 -17.61 -13.97 -27.10
CA ASP A 58 -16.46 -14.87 -27.17
C ASP A 58 -15.77 -15.12 -25.81
N GLY A 59 -16.26 -14.51 -24.73
CA GLY A 59 -15.74 -14.70 -23.37
C GLY A 59 -14.39 -14.02 -23.08
N THR A 60 -13.84 -13.27 -24.05
CA THR A 60 -12.58 -12.53 -23.88
C THR A 60 -12.71 -11.53 -22.74
N VAL A 61 -11.75 -11.47 -21.83
CA VAL A 61 -11.71 -10.42 -20.81
C VAL A 61 -11.51 -9.07 -21.50
N LEU A 62 -12.41 -8.12 -21.28
CA LEU A 62 -12.32 -6.76 -21.78
C LEU A 62 -11.53 -5.89 -20.82
N LEU A 63 -11.89 -5.94 -19.54
CA LEU A 63 -11.19 -5.24 -18.48
C LEU A 63 -11.35 -5.93 -17.13
N THR A 64 -10.43 -5.62 -16.23
CA THR A 64 -10.54 -5.89 -14.80
C THR A 64 -10.40 -4.57 -14.05
N LEU A 65 -11.29 -4.33 -13.09
CA LEU A 65 -11.11 -3.30 -12.07
C LEU A 65 -10.85 -3.94 -10.72
N LYS A 66 -9.97 -3.33 -9.94
CA LYS A 66 -9.73 -3.69 -8.55
C LYS A 66 -9.56 -2.44 -7.71
N MET A 67 -10.25 -2.35 -6.57
CA MET A 67 -10.07 -1.26 -5.63
C MET A 67 -9.96 -1.77 -4.19
N THR A 68 -8.87 -1.44 -3.53
CA THR A 68 -8.67 -1.57 -2.09
C THR A 68 -8.88 -0.21 -1.43
N TYR A 69 -9.70 -0.13 -0.38
CA TYR A 69 -9.92 1.11 0.36
C TYR A 69 -10.15 0.83 1.86
N PRO A 70 -9.92 1.83 2.74
CA PRO A 70 -10.05 1.62 4.18
C PRO A 70 -11.52 1.57 4.62
N GLN A 71 -11.83 0.62 5.48
CA GLN A 71 -13.09 0.51 6.21
C GLN A 71 -12.76 0.53 7.70
N ILE A 72 -13.04 1.66 8.36
CA ILE A 72 -12.74 1.85 9.79
C ILE A 72 -13.84 1.16 10.61
N LYS A 73 -13.45 0.31 11.58
CA LYS A 73 -14.40 -0.27 12.54
C LYS A 73 -14.98 0.84 13.42
N ASN A 74 -16.31 0.86 13.55
CA ASN A 74 -17.03 1.92 14.27
C ASN A 74 -17.95 1.38 15.38
N PRO A 75 -17.43 0.63 16.37
CA PRO A 75 -18.28 0.02 17.42
C PRO A 75 -18.98 1.06 18.30
N GLU A 76 -18.40 2.26 18.41
CA GLU A 76 -18.93 3.36 19.23
C GLU A 76 -19.86 4.31 18.46
N ASN A 77 -20.15 4.02 17.18
CA ASN A 77 -20.99 4.85 16.31
C ASN A 77 -20.52 6.32 16.22
N ASN A 78 -19.21 6.54 16.15
CA ASN A 78 -18.61 7.85 15.92
C ASN A 78 -19.06 8.40 14.55
N ALA A 79 -19.66 9.59 14.53
CA ALA A 79 -20.19 10.19 13.31
C ALA A 79 -19.10 10.58 12.29
N GLY A 80 -17.90 10.97 12.76
CA GLY A 80 -16.76 11.28 11.91
C GLY A 80 -16.26 10.03 11.19
N ILE A 81 -16.14 8.90 11.91
CA ILE A 81 -15.80 7.60 11.30
C ILE A 81 -16.84 7.20 10.25
N SER A 82 -18.14 7.36 10.54
CA SER A 82 -19.19 7.06 9.56
C SER A 82 -19.06 7.88 8.27
N LYS A 83 -18.76 9.19 8.38
CA LYS A 83 -18.52 10.05 7.21
C LYS A 83 -17.31 9.63 6.40
N ILE A 84 -16.22 9.21 7.05
CA ILE A 84 -15.01 8.75 6.37
C ILE A 84 -15.29 7.44 5.61
N ASN A 85 -15.99 6.49 6.26
CA ASN A 85 -16.39 5.25 5.60
C ASN A 85 -17.34 5.51 4.42
N GLU A 86 -18.30 6.43 4.56
CA GLU A 86 -19.19 6.87 3.48
C GLU A 86 -18.41 7.50 2.32
N TYR A 87 -17.42 8.36 2.64
CA TYR A 87 -16.54 8.96 1.64
C TYR A 87 -15.86 7.88 0.79
N TYR A 88 -15.20 6.89 1.40
CA TYR A 88 -14.53 5.84 0.63
C TYR A 88 -15.49 4.93 -0.15
N GLY A 89 -16.68 4.66 0.41
CA GLY A 89 -17.74 3.97 -0.33
C GLY A 89 -18.13 4.74 -1.61
N LYS A 90 -18.32 6.06 -1.49
CA LYS A 90 -18.61 6.93 -2.65
C LYS A 90 -17.45 6.98 -3.65
N GLN A 91 -16.20 7.04 -3.17
CA GLN A 91 -15.02 7.00 -4.04
C GLN A 91 -14.95 5.70 -4.86
N TYR A 92 -15.33 4.57 -4.27
CA TYR A 92 -15.46 3.31 -4.98
C TYR A 92 -16.56 3.36 -6.05
N ASP A 93 -17.75 3.84 -5.71
CA ASP A 93 -18.86 3.97 -6.67
C ASP A 93 -18.48 4.87 -7.84
N GLU A 94 -17.84 6.02 -7.58
CA GLU A 94 -17.37 6.95 -8.61
C GLU A 94 -16.30 6.32 -9.51
N PHE A 95 -15.32 5.61 -8.92
CA PHE A 95 -14.29 4.90 -9.67
C PHE A 95 -14.90 3.81 -10.56
N ARG A 96 -15.73 2.95 -9.99
CA ARG A 96 -16.41 1.85 -10.71
C ARG A 96 -17.27 2.39 -11.84
N ASN A 97 -18.08 3.42 -11.60
CA ASN A 97 -18.95 4.02 -12.61
C ASN A 97 -18.14 4.58 -13.79
N ARG A 98 -17.04 5.29 -13.52
CA ARG A 98 -16.16 5.79 -14.58
C ARG A 98 -15.55 4.64 -15.39
N VAL A 99 -15.05 3.59 -14.75
CA VAL A 99 -14.46 2.43 -15.45
C VAL A 99 -15.52 1.70 -16.29
N MET A 100 -16.72 1.52 -15.74
CA MET A 100 -17.82 0.84 -16.43
C MET A 100 -18.41 1.65 -17.59
N LEU A 101 -18.36 2.98 -17.54
CA LEU A 101 -18.82 3.84 -18.62
C LEU A 101 -17.73 4.06 -19.67
N ASP A 102 -16.60 4.68 -19.30
CA ASP A 102 -15.56 5.07 -20.23
C ASP A 102 -14.57 3.94 -20.50
N GLY A 103 -14.11 3.26 -19.45
CA GLY A 103 -13.14 2.18 -19.57
C GLY A 103 -13.63 1.03 -20.44
N LEU A 104 -14.88 0.60 -20.23
CA LEU A 104 -15.50 -0.46 -21.02
C LEU A 104 -15.74 -0.04 -22.47
N ARG A 105 -16.11 1.21 -22.72
CA ARG A 105 -16.25 1.75 -24.08
C ARG A 105 -14.90 1.72 -24.81
N MET A 106 -13.82 2.13 -24.15
CA MET A 106 -12.46 2.09 -24.70
C MET A 106 -12.02 0.65 -24.98
N ALA A 107 -12.12 -0.25 -24.01
CA ALA A 107 -11.73 -1.66 -24.16
C ALA A 107 -12.44 -2.34 -25.34
N ARG A 108 -13.73 -2.06 -25.55
CA ARG A 108 -14.48 -2.59 -26.72
C ARG A 108 -13.96 -2.02 -28.04
N GLY A 109 -13.70 -0.71 -28.11
CA GLY A 109 -13.14 -0.06 -29.29
C GLY A 109 -11.74 -0.59 -29.63
N ASP A 110 -10.89 -0.76 -28.61
CA ASP A 110 -9.53 -1.26 -28.78
C ASP A 110 -9.51 -2.73 -29.19
N LYS A 111 -10.43 -3.55 -28.68
CA LYS A 111 -10.63 -4.93 -29.16
C LYS A 111 -11.02 -4.97 -30.64
N GLU A 112 -11.94 -4.11 -31.06
CA GLU A 112 -12.35 -4.02 -32.47
C GLU A 112 -11.18 -3.56 -33.36
N ALA A 113 -10.42 -2.55 -32.92
CA ALA A 113 -9.24 -2.06 -33.63
C ALA A 113 -8.14 -3.12 -33.74
N ALA A 114 -7.88 -3.87 -32.66
CA ALA A 114 -6.92 -4.97 -32.64
C ALA A 114 -7.30 -6.06 -33.64
N ARG A 115 -8.58 -6.46 -33.67
CA ARG A 115 -9.11 -7.41 -34.66
C ARG A 115 -8.92 -6.92 -36.10
N ASN A 116 -9.26 -5.66 -36.37
CA ASN A 116 -9.16 -5.09 -37.72
C ASN A 116 -7.70 -4.93 -38.19
N SER A 117 -6.76 -4.80 -37.24
CA SER A 117 -5.34 -4.61 -37.52
C SER A 117 -4.51 -5.90 -37.43
N GLY A 118 -5.12 -7.02 -37.04
CA GLY A 118 -4.44 -8.31 -36.90
C GLY A 118 -3.52 -8.42 -35.67
N PHE A 119 -3.76 -7.62 -34.62
CA PHE A 119 -3.04 -7.70 -33.35
C PHE A 119 -3.87 -8.37 -32.26
N GLU A 120 -3.20 -8.93 -31.26
CA GLU A 120 -3.85 -9.47 -30.06
C GLU A 120 -4.35 -8.32 -29.18
N PHE A 121 -5.63 -8.36 -28.80
CA PHE A 121 -6.19 -7.43 -27.82
C PHE A 121 -5.69 -7.78 -26.42
N ARG A 122 -5.18 -6.78 -25.69
CA ARG A 122 -4.77 -6.92 -24.30
C ARG A 122 -5.87 -6.34 -23.39
N PRO A 123 -6.41 -7.12 -22.44
CA PRO A 123 -7.44 -6.62 -21.52
C PRO A 123 -6.95 -5.39 -20.75
N HIS A 124 -7.85 -4.45 -20.50
CA HIS A 124 -7.52 -3.25 -19.74
C HIS A 124 -7.50 -3.56 -18.24
N ALA A 125 -6.63 -2.90 -17.48
CA ALA A 125 -6.56 -3.02 -16.03
C ALA A 125 -6.75 -1.65 -15.38
N TYR A 126 -7.61 -1.57 -14.38
CA TYR A 126 -7.85 -0.37 -13.57
C TYR A 126 -7.74 -0.73 -12.10
N GLU A 127 -6.67 -0.29 -11.44
CA GLU A 127 -6.38 -0.65 -10.07
C GLU A 127 -6.26 0.60 -9.19
N ARG A 128 -6.80 0.51 -7.98
CA ARG A 128 -6.54 1.47 -6.90
C ARG A 128 -6.20 0.69 -5.65
N ASP A 129 -4.97 0.81 -5.18
CA ASP A 129 -4.58 0.27 -3.88
C ASP A 129 -4.38 1.40 -2.86
N MET A 130 -4.17 1.06 -1.60
CA MET A 130 -4.11 2.04 -0.52
C MET A 130 -2.98 1.78 0.48
N GLU A 131 -2.28 2.86 0.83
CA GLU A 131 -1.25 2.91 1.85
C GLU A 131 -1.68 3.85 2.99
N MET A 132 -1.39 3.46 4.23
CA MET A 132 -1.64 4.28 5.42
C MET A 132 -0.31 4.79 5.95
N ASP A 133 -0.05 6.08 5.76
CA ASP A 133 1.18 6.71 6.25
C ASP A 133 1.02 7.29 7.66
N TYR A 134 -0.21 7.60 8.08
CA TYR A 134 -0.49 8.11 9.43
C TYR A 134 -1.89 7.72 9.93
N ASN A 135 -1.95 7.11 11.11
CA ASN A 135 -3.18 6.72 11.80
C ASN A 135 -3.00 6.88 13.32
N ALA A 136 -3.12 8.11 13.81
CA ALA A 136 -2.93 8.44 15.21
C ALA A 136 -3.53 9.82 15.54
N ASN A 137 -3.68 10.14 16.83
CA ASN A 137 -4.07 11.49 17.28
C ASN A 137 -5.33 12.05 16.60
N ASN A 138 -6.34 11.19 16.37
CA ASN A 138 -7.57 11.51 15.63
C ASN A 138 -7.34 12.00 14.18
N LEU A 139 -6.22 11.64 13.57
CA LEU A 139 -5.91 11.89 12.18
C LEU A 139 -5.71 10.57 11.44
N LEU A 140 -6.26 10.52 10.23
CA LEU A 140 -6.05 9.43 9.27
C LEU A 140 -5.55 10.05 7.98
N SER A 141 -4.38 9.61 7.49
CA SER A 141 -3.83 10.03 6.21
C SER A 141 -3.52 8.80 5.36
N VAL A 142 -4.09 8.78 4.16
CA VAL A 142 -4.12 7.65 3.24
C VAL A 142 -3.65 8.12 1.88
N VAL A 143 -2.77 7.34 1.25
CA VAL A 143 -2.44 7.47 -0.17
C VAL A 143 -3.15 6.36 -0.92
N ASN A 144 -3.87 6.71 -1.97
CA ASN A 144 -4.45 5.77 -2.92
C ASN A 144 -3.55 5.75 -4.16
N LEU A 145 -3.01 4.58 -4.48
CA LEU A 145 -2.14 4.35 -5.63
C LEU A 145 -3.00 3.89 -6.79
N GLN A 146 -3.22 4.77 -7.76
CA GLN A 146 -3.97 4.43 -8.95
C GLN A 146 -3.03 3.93 -10.04
N TYR A 147 -3.42 2.85 -10.70
CA TYR A 147 -2.75 2.25 -11.85
C TYR A 147 -3.76 1.96 -12.95
N GLU A 148 -3.46 2.35 -14.18
CA GLU A 148 -4.28 2.05 -15.35
C GLU A 148 -3.41 1.56 -16.50
N ASN A 149 -3.74 0.38 -17.04
CA ASN A 149 -3.13 -0.13 -18.26
C ASN A 149 -4.21 -0.36 -19.31
N THR A 150 -4.24 0.51 -20.32
CA THR A 150 -5.23 0.48 -21.41
C THR A 150 -4.56 0.25 -22.77
N GLY A 151 -3.48 -0.53 -22.80
CA GLY A 151 -2.79 -0.91 -24.04
C GLY A 151 -1.84 0.14 -24.64
N GLY A 152 -1.55 1.23 -23.92
CA GLY A 152 -0.56 2.23 -24.31
C GLY A 152 0.90 1.76 -24.20
N ALA A 153 1.86 2.67 -24.43
CA ALA A 153 3.29 2.35 -24.38
C ALA A 153 3.76 1.92 -22.98
N HIS A 154 3.15 2.48 -21.94
CA HIS A 154 3.33 2.10 -20.55
C HIS A 154 2.02 2.32 -19.78
N PRO A 155 1.85 1.71 -18.60
CA PRO A 155 0.74 2.03 -17.71
C PRO A 155 0.80 3.47 -17.18
N ASN A 156 -0.33 4.04 -16.83
CA ASN A 156 -0.42 5.31 -16.12
C ASN A 156 -0.55 5.05 -14.63
N SER A 157 0.23 5.79 -13.83
CA SER A 157 0.13 5.72 -12.37
C SER A 157 0.09 7.12 -11.79
N CYS A 158 -0.77 7.32 -10.80
CA CYS A 158 -0.86 8.55 -10.03
C CYS A 158 -1.18 8.27 -8.57
N TRP A 159 -0.87 9.22 -7.70
CA TRP A 159 -1.22 9.17 -6.29
C TRP A 159 -2.39 10.12 -6.01
N LEU A 160 -3.31 9.68 -5.16
CA LEU A 160 -4.42 10.47 -4.64
C LEU A 160 -4.41 10.37 -3.12
N SER A 161 -4.25 11.46 -2.41
CA SER A 161 -4.18 11.43 -0.95
C SER A 161 -5.39 12.06 -0.28
N ASP A 162 -5.73 11.48 0.86
CA ASP A 162 -6.80 11.94 1.73
C ASP A 162 -6.28 12.05 3.16
N THR A 163 -6.47 13.20 3.79
CA THR A 163 -6.16 13.41 5.21
C THR A 163 -7.42 13.85 5.92
N PHE A 164 -7.79 13.18 7.02
CA PHE A 164 -9.02 13.44 7.76
C PHE A 164 -8.76 13.77 9.23
N ASP A 165 -9.55 14.68 9.77
CA ASP A 165 -9.88 14.70 11.19
C ASP A 165 -10.97 13.63 11.44
N VAL A 166 -10.60 12.61 12.21
CA VAL A 166 -11.42 11.43 12.47
C VAL A 166 -12.62 11.76 13.36
N THR A 167 -12.48 12.74 14.26
CA THR A 167 -13.55 13.14 15.19
C THR A 167 -14.72 13.74 14.44
N THR A 168 -14.43 14.57 13.44
CA THR A 168 -15.43 15.34 12.69
C THR A 168 -15.80 14.69 11.34
N GLY A 169 -14.91 13.85 10.81
CA GLY A 169 -14.95 13.31 9.46
C GLY A 169 -14.56 14.33 8.38
N LYS A 170 -13.95 15.46 8.75
CA LYS A 170 -13.56 16.51 7.81
C LYS A 170 -12.30 16.09 7.06
N LYS A 171 -12.35 16.10 5.72
CA LYS A 171 -11.13 16.07 4.88
C LYS A 171 -10.39 17.40 5.05
N LEU A 172 -9.16 17.33 5.55
CA LEU A 172 -8.31 18.47 5.83
C LEU A 172 -7.64 18.97 4.56
N SER A 173 -7.47 20.29 4.46
CA SER A 173 -6.66 20.96 3.45
C SER A 173 -5.26 21.28 3.98
N LEU A 174 -4.33 21.66 3.09
CA LEU A 174 -3.04 22.21 3.49
C LEU A 174 -3.17 23.41 4.44
N ALA A 175 -4.16 24.28 4.22
CA ALA A 175 -4.40 25.45 5.07
C ALA A 175 -4.87 25.06 6.47
N ASP A 176 -5.68 24.00 6.61
CA ASP A 176 -6.09 23.47 7.91
C ASP A 176 -4.88 22.97 8.73
N ILE A 177 -3.83 22.48 8.05
CA ILE A 177 -2.63 21.94 8.68
C ILE A 177 -1.60 23.05 8.97
N LEU A 178 -1.20 23.78 7.92
CA LEU A 178 -0.12 24.77 7.97
C LEU A 178 -0.55 26.13 8.54
N GLY A 179 -1.85 26.39 8.60
CA GLY A 179 -2.43 27.67 8.99
C GLY A 179 -2.21 28.79 7.98
N GLY A 180 -2.98 29.87 8.15
CA GLY A 180 -3.00 31.01 7.22
C GLY A 180 -4.08 30.86 6.14
N SER A 181 -4.00 31.71 5.11
CA SER A 181 -4.81 31.56 3.90
C SER A 181 -4.34 30.38 3.06
N ARG A 182 -5.18 29.98 2.10
CA ARG A 182 -4.84 28.96 1.09
C ARG A 182 -3.55 29.32 0.35
N GLU A 183 -3.42 30.57 -0.07
CA GLU A 183 -2.27 31.09 -0.81
C GLU A 183 -1.00 31.07 0.03
N GLU A 184 -1.09 31.42 1.31
CA GLU A 184 0.05 31.36 2.23
C GLU A 184 0.53 29.92 2.48
N ALA A 185 -0.40 28.97 2.59
CA ALA A 185 -0.08 27.55 2.74
C ALA A 185 0.61 27.00 1.48
N LEU A 186 0.10 27.34 0.29
CA LEU A 186 0.71 26.95 -0.98
C LEU A 186 2.10 27.57 -1.16
N GLU A 187 2.28 28.85 -0.80
CA GLU A 187 3.58 29.50 -0.91
C GLU A 187 4.64 28.83 -0.02
N LYS A 188 4.28 28.44 1.20
CA LYS A 188 5.17 27.65 2.08
C LYS A 188 5.60 26.35 1.42
N VAL A 189 4.67 25.65 0.74
CA VAL A 189 4.97 24.42 -0.01
C VAL A 189 5.94 24.71 -1.14
N TYR A 190 5.67 25.70 -1.99
CA TYR A 190 6.53 26.02 -3.13
C TYR A 190 7.95 26.38 -2.71
N GLN A 191 8.11 27.21 -1.68
CA GLN A 191 9.43 27.56 -1.16
C GLN A 191 10.17 26.34 -0.62
N THR A 192 9.48 25.48 0.14
CA THR A 192 10.07 24.24 0.68
C THR A 192 10.55 23.33 -0.45
N VAL A 193 9.74 23.15 -1.50
CA VAL A 193 10.08 22.30 -2.66
C VAL A 193 11.27 22.88 -3.42
N LEU A 194 11.25 24.18 -3.77
CA LEU A 194 12.34 24.83 -4.50
C LEU A 194 13.66 24.78 -3.71
N GLU A 195 13.61 25.01 -2.39
CA GLU A 195 14.78 24.90 -1.53
C GLU A 195 15.35 23.48 -1.46
N GLN A 196 14.50 22.46 -1.46
CA GLN A 196 14.94 21.06 -1.48
C GLN A 196 15.53 20.66 -2.83
N ILE A 197 14.89 21.02 -3.95
CA ILE A 197 15.43 20.77 -5.29
C ILE A 197 16.80 21.42 -5.44
N LYS A 198 16.94 22.69 -5.05
CA LYS A 198 18.20 23.43 -5.17
C LYS A 198 19.36 22.78 -4.41
N LYS A 199 19.10 22.07 -3.31
CA LYS A 199 20.14 21.34 -2.55
C LYS A 199 20.70 20.13 -3.30
N THR A 200 19.95 19.61 -4.28
CA THR A 200 20.38 18.47 -5.11
C THR A 200 21.18 18.90 -6.34
N GLU A 201 21.20 20.19 -6.69
CA GLU A 201 21.91 20.70 -7.87
C GLU A 201 23.38 20.27 -7.89
N GLY A 202 23.82 19.71 -9.02
CA GLY A 202 25.19 19.19 -9.19
C GLY A 202 25.44 17.81 -8.58
N THR A 203 24.41 17.14 -8.06
CA THR A 203 24.48 15.76 -7.56
C THR A 203 23.73 14.79 -8.49
N GLU A 204 23.93 13.49 -8.31
CA GLU A 204 23.19 12.44 -9.04
C GLU A 204 21.70 12.41 -8.69
N GLU A 205 21.29 13.04 -7.58
CA GLU A 205 19.88 13.14 -7.15
C GLU A 205 19.11 14.21 -7.94
N PHE A 206 19.80 15.07 -8.70
CA PHE A 206 19.15 16.09 -9.52
C PHE A 206 18.57 15.47 -10.79
N VAL A 207 17.27 15.22 -10.77
CA VAL A 207 16.51 14.56 -11.87
C VAL A 207 15.41 15.44 -12.47
N TYR A 208 15.43 16.74 -12.16
CA TYR A 208 14.36 17.68 -12.50
C TYR A 208 14.56 18.31 -13.88
N GLN A 209 13.46 18.65 -14.54
CA GLN A 209 13.47 19.31 -15.84
C GLN A 209 13.90 20.78 -15.73
N ASP A 210 14.48 21.36 -16.78
CA ASP A 210 14.97 22.76 -16.74
C ASP A 210 13.91 23.80 -16.33
N ASN A 211 12.64 23.54 -16.65
CA ASN A 211 11.49 24.38 -16.29
C ASN A 211 10.85 24.05 -14.93
N TYR A 212 11.49 23.23 -14.09
CA TYR A 212 10.98 22.89 -12.77
C TYR A 212 10.59 24.12 -11.91
N PRO A 213 11.29 25.27 -11.94
CA PRO A 213 10.95 26.39 -11.05
C PRO A 213 9.55 26.96 -11.32
N GLU A 214 9.11 26.92 -12.57
CA GLU A 214 7.76 27.34 -12.97
C GLU A 214 6.74 26.22 -12.70
N ASN A 215 7.09 24.98 -13.07
CA ASN A 215 6.20 23.83 -12.94
C ASN A 215 5.88 23.46 -11.48
N VAL A 216 6.77 23.77 -10.53
CA VAL A 216 6.47 23.65 -9.08
C VAL A 216 5.16 24.36 -8.72
N ARG A 217 4.86 25.49 -9.36
CA ARG A 217 3.61 26.24 -9.13
C ARG A 217 2.49 25.80 -10.06
N ASN A 218 2.80 25.60 -11.34
CA ASN A 218 1.78 25.33 -12.36
C ASN A 218 1.21 23.90 -12.29
N SER A 219 1.95 22.96 -11.71
CA SER A 219 1.61 21.53 -11.74
C SER A 219 1.31 20.93 -10.37
N PHE A 220 1.41 21.70 -9.29
CA PHE A 220 1.06 21.22 -7.96
C PHE A 220 -0.45 21.22 -7.74
N SER A 221 -0.99 20.09 -7.27
CA SER A 221 -2.35 20.01 -6.74
C SER A 221 -2.32 20.19 -5.23
N GLU A 222 -3.20 21.03 -4.70
CA GLU A 222 -3.29 21.29 -3.25
C GLU A 222 -3.72 20.08 -2.41
N ASN A 223 -4.18 19.02 -3.06
CA ASN A 223 -4.51 17.75 -2.43
C ASN A 223 -3.33 16.77 -2.42
N ASP A 224 -2.22 17.08 -3.09
CA ASP A 224 -1.08 16.18 -3.29
C ASP A 224 -0.12 16.26 -2.09
N PHE A 225 -0.68 15.92 -0.92
CA PHE A 225 0.04 15.84 0.34
C PHE A 225 -0.48 14.70 1.21
N VAL A 226 0.38 14.15 2.05
CA VAL A 226 0.06 13.12 3.04
C VAL A 226 0.82 13.40 4.32
N LEU A 227 0.25 13.00 5.45
CA LEU A 227 0.95 12.93 6.71
C LEU A 227 1.71 11.61 6.79
N THR A 228 3.00 11.67 7.02
CA THR A 228 3.86 10.50 7.31
C THR A 228 4.13 10.43 8.81
N SER A 229 4.88 9.42 9.25
CA SER A 229 5.25 9.28 10.67
C SER A 229 5.90 10.52 11.30
N ASN A 230 6.57 11.38 10.53
CA ASN A 230 7.33 12.51 11.07
C ASN A 230 7.25 13.82 10.24
N SER A 231 6.54 13.82 9.11
CA SER A 231 6.50 14.94 8.18
C SER A 231 5.13 15.12 7.53
N LEU A 232 4.87 16.35 7.08
CA LEU A 232 3.93 16.57 5.98
C LEU A 232 4.72 16.36 4.70
N MET A 233 4.41 15.33 3.93
CA MET A 233 5.03 15.07 2.65
C MET A 233 4.13 15.62 1.54
N VAL A 234 4.69 16.46 0.68
CA VAL A 234 4.06 16.86 -0.57
C VAL A 234 4.71 16.11 -1.72
N TYR A 235 3.97 15.87 -2.78
CA TYR A 235 4.46 15.12 -3.92
C TYR A 235 3.98 15.71 -5.24
N TYR A 236 4.64 15.31 -6.32
CA TYR A 236 4.29 15.70 -7.68
C TYR A 236 4.01 14.46 -8.52
N GLN A 237 2.95 14.51 -9.33
CA GLN A 237 2.62 13.42 -10.24
C GLN A 237 3.72 13.20 -11.27
N PRO A 238 3.83 12.00 -11.87
CA PRO A 238 4.81 11.76 -12.93
C PRO A 238 4.70 12.81 -14.06
N TYR A 239 5.85 13.20 -14.62
CA TYR A 239 5.99 14.25 -15.63
C TYR A 239 5.74 15.70 -15.18
N ALA A 240 5.30 15.97 -13.95
CA ALA A 240 5.01 17.34 -13.51
C ALA A 240 6.28 18.22 -13.44
N ILE A 241 7.33 17.72 -12.77
CA ILE A 241 8.60 18.45 -12.59
C ILE A 241 9.84 17.61 -12.93
N ALA A 242 9.66 16.31 -13.20
CA ALA A 242 10.71 15.35 -13.51
C ALA A 242 10.20 14.32 -14.54
N PRO A 243 11.09 13.67 -15.31
CA PRO A 243 10.69 12.59 -16.22
C PRO A 243 10.01 11.43 -15.48
N TYR A 244 9.18 10.65 -16.17
CA TYR A 244 8.48 9.49 -15.57
C TYR A 244 9.41 8.46 -14.92
N ALA A 245 10.61 8.28 -15.45
CA ALA A 245 11.61 7.38 -14.87
C ALA A 245 12.06 7.78 -13.46
N ALA A 246 11.90 9.05 -13.06
CA ALA A 246 12.16 9.51 -11.69
C ALA A 246 11.04 9.13 -10.70
N GLY A 247 9.93 8.55 -11.18
CA GLY A 247 8.77 8.22 -10.37
C GLY A 247 8.01 9.46 -9.90
N ILE A 248 7.56 9.43 -8.65
CA ILE A 248 6.85 10.52 -7.97
C ILE A 248 7.87 11.26 -7.08
N PRO A 249 8.26 12.51 -7.43
CA PRO A 249 9.07 13.34 -6.55
C PRO A 249 8.33 13.63 -5.24
N LYS A 250 9.03 13.45 -4.11
CA LYS A 250 8.50 13.62 -2.75
C LYS A 250 9.36 14.63 -2.00
N PHE A 251 8.71 15.53 -1.27
CA PHE A 251 9.37 16.55 -0.48
C PHE A 251 8.77 16.58 0.92
N GLU A 252 9.62 16.38 1.91
CA GLU A 252 9.18 16.29 3.31
C GLU A 252 9.35 17.62 4.03
N LEU A 253 8.30 18.05 4.72
CA LEU A 253 8.36 19.12 5.71
C LEU A 253 8.23 18.47 7.10
N PRO A 254 9.33 18.25 7.83
CA PRO A 254 9.28 17.63 9.15
C PRO A 254 8.41 18.42 10.13
N TYR A 255 7.62 17.74 10.97
CA TYR A 255 6.74 18.39 11.95
C TYR A 255 7.52 19.32 12.89
N SER A 256 8.75 18.94 13.24
CA SER A 256 9.65 19.74 14.08
C SER A 256 10.13 21.04 13.43
N GLN A 257 10.03 21.16 12.09
CA GLN A 257 10.45 22.34 11.33
C GLN A 257 9.28 23.25 10.94
N MET A 258 8.04 22.82 11.17
CA MET A 258 6.85 23.64 10.91
C MET A 258 6.77 24.78 11.93
N LYS A 259 6.94 26.01 11.45
CA LYS A 259 6.82 27.21 12.29
C LYS A 259 5.35 27.57 12.48
N SER A 260 4.83 27.39 13.70
CA SER A 260 3.47 27.74 14.11
C SER A 260 2.36 27.15 13.22
N PRO A 261 2.29 25.81 13.04
CA PRO A 261 1.20 25.18 12.29
C PRO A 261 -0.14 25.37 13.01
N ALA A 262 -1.23 25.40 12.24
CA ALA A 262 -2.59 25.44 12.81
C ALA A 262 -2.92 24.12 13.52
N LEU A 263 -2.45 22.99 12.97
CA LEU A 263 -2.59 21.67 13.57
C LEU A 263 -1.25 21.18 14.12
N LYS A 264 -1.23 20.83 15.40
CA LYS A 264 -0.05 20.17 16.01
C LYS A 264 -0.13 18.67 15.77
N ILE A 265 0.75 18.17 14.92
CA ILE A 265 0.83 16.76 14.55
C ILE A 265 2.04 16.15 15.26
N PRO A 266 1.83 15.19 16.18
CA PRO A 266 2.95 14.52 16.82
C PRO A 266 3.65 13.57 15.84
N ALA A 267 4.97 13.48 15.93
CA ALA A 267 5.68 12.39 15.27
C ALA A 267 5.31 11.07 15.95
N ILE A 268 5.08 10.02 15.17
CA ILE A 268 4.81 8.67 15.64
C ILE A 268 5.94 7.74 15.23
N LEU A 269 6.09 6.63 15.96
CA LEU A 269 6.97 5.56 15.50
C LEU A 269 6.40 4.98 14.21
N GLN A 270 7.21 4.98 13.16
CA GLN A 270 6.82 4.35 11.90
C GLN A 270 6.69 2.84 12.12
N ASN A 271 5.49 2.30 11.92
CA ASN A 271 5.30 0.85 11.90
C ASN A 271 5.61 0.32 10.49
N SER A 272 6.88 0.45 10.07
CA SER A 272 7.33 0.00 8.75
C SER A 272 7.03 -1.49 8.56
N LEU A 273 7.16 -2.30 9.61
CA LEU A 273 6.81 -3.72 9.56
C LEU A 273 5.37 -3.96 9.13
N GLU A 274 4.39 -3.31 9.77
CA GLU A 274 2.98 -3.49 9.44
C GLU A 274 2.65 -2.93 8.05
N ARG A 275 3.18 -1.75 7.71
CA ARG A 275 2.98 -1.15 6.39
C ARG A 275 3.54 -2.05 5.28
N ASP A 276 4.81 -2.43 5.38
CA ASP A 276 5.50 -3.28 4.40
C ASP A 276 4.85 -4.66 4.30
N LEU A 277 4.25 -5.16 5.40
CA LEU A 277 3.49 -6.41 5.38
C LEU A 277 2.16 -6.26 4.63
N TYR A 278 1.42 -5.17 4.86
CA TYR A 278 0.17 -4.94 4.13
C TYR A 278 0.39 -4.77 2.61
N GLU A 279 1.48 -4.15 2.18
CA GLU A 279 1.88 -4.08 0.77
C GLU A 279 2.08 -5.47 0.14
N GLN A 280 2.49 -6.47 0.93
CA GLN A 280 2.75 -7.82 0.46
C GLN A 280 1.51 -8.73 0.54
N VAL A 281 0.66 -8.53 1.53
CA VAL A 281 -0.47 -9.43 1.83
C VAL A 281 -1.52 -9.42 0.73
N GLY A 282 -1.81 -8.26 0.13
CA GLY A 282 -2.73 -8.19 -1.02
C GLY A 282 -2.30 -9.12 -2.15
N ARG A 283 -1.02 -9.10 -2.51
CA ARG A 283 -0.44 -10.00 -3.52
C ARG A 283 -0.51 -11.47 -3.10
N LEU A 284 -0.25 -11.79 -1.83
CA LEU A 284 -0.34 -13.18 -1.35
C LEU A 284 -1.78 -13.71 -1.43
N ILE A 285 -2.79 -12.86 -1.17
CA ILE A 285 -4.20 -13.22 -1.33
C ILE A 285 -4.52 -13.48 -2.80
N ASP A 286 -4.08 -12.60 -3.72
CA ASP A 286 -4.30 -12.78 -5.15
C ASP A 286 -3.63 -14.06 -5.67
N ASN A 287 -2.37 -14.29 -5.30
CA ASN A 287 -1.65 -15.50 -5.66
C ASN A 287 -2.33 -16.76 -5.08
N ASN A 288 -2.86 -16.68 -3.85
CA ASN A 288 -3.60 -17.81 -3.28
C ASN A 288 -4.88 -18.09 -4.06
N LYS A 289 -5.63 -17.05 -4.42
CA LYS A 289 -6.85 -17.17 -5.25
C LYS A 289 -6.51 -17.87 -6.56
N GLU A 290 -5.44 -17.45 -7.22
CA GLU A 290 -4.97 -18.05 -8.46
C GLU A 290 -4.52 -19.51 -8.28
N ALA A 291 -3.69 -19.78 -7.27
CA ALA A 291 -3.21 -21.13 -6.96
C ALA A 291 -4.36 -22.09 -6.65
N TYR A 292 -5.36 -21.63 -5.87
CA TYR A 292 -6.49 -22.45 -5.48
C TYR A 292 -7.48 -22.64 -6.63
N PHE A 293 -7.85 -21.58 -7.36
CA PHE A 293 -8.87 -21.67 -8.40
C PHE A 293 -8.38 -22.28 -9.70
N GLU A 294 -7.17 -21.95 -10.11
CA GLU A 294 -6.73 -22.23 -11.49
C GLU A 294 -5.62 -23.29 -11.56
N ILE A 295 -5.02 -23.69 -10.43
CA ILE A 295 -3.82 -24.55 -10.44
C ILE A 295 -4.00 -25.85 -9.66
N PHE A 296 -4.32 -25.76 -8.37
CA PHE A 296 -4.27 -26.93 -7.46
C PHE A 296 -5.62 -27.31 -6.85
N GLY A 297 -6.54 -26.37 -6.66
CA GLY A 297 -7.81 -26.61 -5.98
C GLY A 297 -8.94 -26.97 -6.95
N LEU A 298 -9.61 -25.95 -7.50
CA LEU A 298 -10.86 -26.11 -8.25
C LEU A 298 -10.67 -26.49 -9.71
N SER A 299 -9.54 -26.12 -10.29
CA SER A 299 -9.20 -26.35 -11.68
C SER A 299 -7.72 -26.69 -11.82
N MET A 300 -7.31 -26.93 -13.05
CA MET A 300 -5.92 -27.09 -13.45
C MET A 300 -5.57 -26.11 -14.58
N LEU A 301 -4.28 -25.84 -14.72
CA LEU A 301 -3.75 -25.03 -15.82
C LEU A 301 -4.17 -25.67 -17.15
N ARG A 302 -4.49 -24.81 -18.12
CA ARG A 302 -4.91 -25.27 -19.44
C ARG A 302 -3.81 -26.10 -20.10
N MET A 303 -4.19 -27.24 -20.68
CA MET A 303 -3.29 -28.17 -21.35
C MET A 303 -3.63 -28.32 -22.83
N ASP A 304 -2.61 -28.66 -23.63
CA ASP A 304 -2.78 -29.09 -25.03
C ASP A 304 -3.15 -30.58 -25.05
N ILE A 305 -4.46 -30.84 -25.04
CA ILE A 305 -5.01 -32.20 -25.00
C ILE A 305 -5.55 -32.55 -26.38
N PRO A 306 -4.94 -33.50 -27.11
CA PRO A 306 -5.43 -33.92 -28.42
C PRO A 306 -6.82 -34.55 -28.35
N GLU A 307 -7.66 -34.29 -29.36
CA GLU A 307 -9.00 -34.89 -29.47
C GLU A 307 -8.94 -36.42 -29.57
N ASN A 308 -7.94 -36.96 -30.27
CA ASN A 308 -7.75 -38.39 -30.50
C ASN A 308 -6.66 -38.99 -29.58
N ARG A 309 -6.74 -38.73 -28.27
CA ARG A 309 -5.80 -39.28 -27.28
C ARG A 309 -6.11 -40.75 -26.94
N ALA A 310 -5.08 -41.51 -26.57
CA ALA A 310 -5.29 -42.84 -26.00
C ALA A 310 -5.84 -42.72 -24.57
N GLU A 311 -6.73 -43.63 -24.14
CA GLU A 311 -7.36 -43.57 -22.80
C GLU A 311 -6.35 -43.63 -21.63
N ASN A 312 -5.18 -44.23 -21.86
CA ASN A 312 -4.10 -44.33 -20.87
C ASN A 312 -3.13 -43.13 -20.89
N GLU A 313 -3.29 -42.19 -21.84
CA GLU A 313 -2.49 -40.98 -21.92
C GLU A 313 -3.10 -39.91 -21.02
N VAL A 314 -2.37 -39.56 -19.96
CA VAL A 314 -2.86 -38.63 -18.93
C VAL A 314 -1.96 -37.40 -18.74
N LEU A 315 -0.78 -37.39 -19.35
CA LEU A 315 0.18 -36.29 -19.23
C LEU A 315 0.22 -35.44 -20.49
N PHE A 316 -0.08 -34.15 -20.35
CA PHE A 316 -0.16 -33.22 -21.47
C PHE A 316 0.62 -31.92 -21.19
N PRO A 317 1.23 -31.31 -22.22
CA PRO A 317 1.89 -30.01 -22.07
C PRO A 317 0.91 -28.94 -21.60
N VAL A 318 1.32 -28.13 -20.62
CA VAL A 318 0.58 -26.93 -20.21
C VAL A 318 0.78 -25.83 -21.25
N ILE A 319 -0.32 -25.19 -21.68
CA ILE A 319 -0.36 -24.08 -22.64
C ILE A 319 -0.90 -22.79 -22.00
N ASP A 320 -0.67 -22.65 -20.69
CA ASP A 320 -1.05 -21.46 -19.94
C ASP A 320 0.02 -20.38 -20.11
N ASN A 321 -0.40 -19.19 -20.54
CA ASN A 321 0.51 -18.07 -20.83
C ASN A 321 1.24 -17.54 -19.59
N ARG A 322 0.75 -17.85 -18.37
CA ARG A 322 1.36 -17.44 -17.11
C ARG A 322 2.63 -18.22 -16.78
N PHE A 323 2.72 -19.47 -17.23
CA PHE A 323 3.83 -20.37 -16.88
C PHE A 323 4.35 -21.09 -18.12
N ARG A 324 5.48 -20.61 -18.64
CA ARG A 324 6.16 -21.19 -19.81
C ARG A 324 7.03 -22.40 -19.46
N SER A 325 7.31 -22.61 -18.17
CA SER A 325 8.12 -23.74 -17.69
C SER A 325 7.69 -24.18 -16.30
N TYR A 326 8.09 -25.40 -15.91
CA TYR A 326 7.84 -25.90 -14.54
C TYR A 326 8.47 -24.99 -13.49
N LYS A 327 9.66 -24.44 -13.80
CA LYS A 327 10.39 -23.54 -12.89
C LYS A 327 9.63 -22.25 -12.60
N GLU A 328 8.93 -21.68 -13.58
CA GLU A 328 8.12 -20.46 -13.38
C GLU A 328 6.92 -20.75 -12.45
N MET A 329 6.22 -21.87 -12.66
CA MET A 329 5.14 -22.30 -11.77
C MET A 329 5.67 -22.60 -10.36
N GLU A 330 6.81 -23.30 -10.25
CA GLU A 330 7.45 -23.57 -8.97
C GLU A 330 7.80 -22.27 -8.22
N GLN A 331 8.37 -21.28 -8.92
CA GLN A 331 8.70 -19.98 -8.34
C GLN A 331 7.46 -19.25 -7.83
N PHE A 332 6.35 -19.31 -8.57
CA PHE A 332 5.07 -18.76 -8.13
C PHE A 332 4.57 -19.42 -6.84
N VAL A 333 4.57 -20.75 -6.77
CA VAL A 333 4.13 -21.50 -5.57
C VAL A 333 5.04 -21.18 -4.37
N ARG A 334 6.36 -21.20 -4.57
CA ARG A 334 7.36 -20.92 -3.53
C ARG A 334 7.43 -19.43 -3.13
N GLY A 335 6.92 -18.54 -3.98
CA GLY A 335 6.75 -17.12 -3.67
C GLY A 335 5.43 -16.80 -2.95
N THR A 336 4.55 -17.79 -2.80
CA THR A 336 3.22 -17.64 -2.19
C THR A 336 3.12 -18.37 -0.86
N TYR A 337 3.65 -19.58 -0.78
CA TYR A 337 3.54 -20.44 0.39
C TYR A 337 4.89 -20.76 1.02
N ILE A 338 4.91 -20.99 2.33
CA ILE A 338 6.09 -21.48 3.04
C ILE A 338 6.58 -22.80 2.42
N GLN A 339 7.86 -23.11 2.63
CA GLN A 339 8.49 -24.26 1.99
C GLN A 339 7.70 -25.57 2.16
N ALA A 340 7.20 -25.86 3.36
CA ALA A 340 6.49 -27.10 3.64
C ALA A 340 5.19 -27.25 2.82
N GLU A 341 4.41 -26.17 2.69
CA GLU A 341 3.17 -26.18 1.91
C GLU A 341 3.45 -26.18 0.41
N ALA A 342 4.45 -25.39 -0.03
CA ALA A 342 4.87 -25.38 -1.41
C ALA A 342 5.33 -26.78 -1.88
N ASP A 343 6.13 -27.48 -1.08
CA ASP A 343 6.59 -28.85 -1.36
C ASP A 343 5.41 -29.83 -1.41
N SER A 344 4.42 -29.68 -0.54
CA SER A 344 3.18 -30.48 -0.54
C SER A 344 2.39 -30.29 -1.84
N LEU A 345 2.14 -29.05 -2.25
CA LEU A 345 1.40 -28.72 -3.48
C LEU A 345 2.13 -29.23 -4.73
N LEU A 346 3.44 -28.98 -4.81
CA LEU A 346 4.27 -29.39 -5.95
C LEU A 346 4.43 -30.92 -6.06
N SER A 347 4.30 -31.66 -4.93
CA SER A 347 4.33 -33.12 -4.90
C SER A 347 2.96 -33.80 -5.04
N SER A 348 1.87 -33.04 -5.23
CA SER A 348 0.51 -33.56 -5.42
C SER A 348 0.35 -34.50 -6.63
N GLY A 349 1.29 -34.47 -7.56
CA GLY A 349 1.26 -35.24 -8.81
C GLY A 349 0.41 -34.62 -9.91
N LYS A 350 -0.27 -33.48 -9.66
CA LYS A 350 -1.02 -32.72 -10.67
C LYS A 350 -0.13 -32.21 -11.79
N TYR A 351 1.12 -31.87 -11.50
CA TYR A 351 2.08 -31.38 -12.49
C TYR A 351 3.42 -32.11 -12.38
N ARG A 352 4.10 -32.29 -13.51
CA ARG A 352 5.40 -32.93 -13.60
C ARG A 352 6.37 -32.07 -14.39
N ASN A 353 7.62 -32.08 -13.94
CA ASN A 353 8.74 -31.54 -14.68
C ASN A 353 9.34 -32.65 -15.55
N VAL A 354 9.20 -32.54 -16.88
CA VAL A 354 9.84 -33.45 -17.84
C VAL A 354 10.79 -32.63 -18.69
N ASP A 355 12.10 -32.80 -18.46
CA ASP A 355 13.16 -32.05 -19.16
C ASP A 355 12.99 -30.51 -19.14
N GLY A 356 12.44 -29.98 -18.04
CA GLY A 356 12.16 -28.55 -17.87
C GLY A 356 10.76 -28.11 -18.30
N GLN A 357 10.01 -28.97 -19.01
CA GLN A 357 8.66 -28.69 -19.45
C GLN A 357 7.64 -28.94 -18.33
N LEU A 358 6.61 -28.10 -18.28
CA LEU A 358 5.47 -28.23 -17.38
C LEU A 358 4.40 -29.11 -18.05
N LEU A 359 4.23 -30.34 -17.55
CA LEU A 359 3.15 -31.23 -17.98
C LEU A 359 2.13 -31.38 -16.85
N GLY A 360 0.84 -31.31 -17.20
CA GLY A 360 -0.25 -31.59 -16.26
C GLY A 360 -0.77 -33.02 -16.40
N ASP A 361 -1.18 -33.62 -15.28
CA ASP A 361 -1.77 -34.96 -15.20
C ASP A 361 -3.29 -34.85 -15.09
N VAL A 362 -4.01 -35.01 -16.20
CA VAL A 362 -5.48 -34.84 -16.25
C VAL A 362 -6.24 -35.86 -15.40
N SER A 363 -5.61 -36.97 -15.02
CA SER A 363 -6.22 -37.94 -14.09
C SER A 363 -6.35 -37.39 -12.67
N LYS A 364 -5.68 -36.27 -12.39
CA LYS A 364 -5.71 -35.54 -11.11
C LYS A 364 -6.61 -34.31 -11.16
N ASP A 365 -7.35 -34.12 -12.24
CA ASP A 365 -8.36 -33.08 -12.33
C ASP A 365 -9.56 -33.46 -11.48
N ALA A 366 -9.86 -32.62 -10.50
CA ALA A 366 -10.89 -32.86 -9.52
C ALA A 366 -11.47 -31.50 -9.12
N GLY A 367 -12.56 -31.11 -9.78
CA GLY A 367 -13.31 -29.92 -9.42
C GLY A 367 -14.29 -30.24 -8.29
N THR A 368 -14.30 -29.39 -7.27
CA THR A 368 -15.36 -29.35 -6.26
C THR A 368 -16.09 -28.03 -6.33
N GLY A 369 -17.39 -28.01 -6.02
CA GLY A 369 -18.13 -26.76 -5.88
C GLY A 369 -17.54 -25.91 -4.77
N TYR A 370 -17.30 -24.64 -5.05
CA TYR A 370 -16.73 -23.68 -4.11
C TYR A 370 -17.37 -22.32 -4.32
N TYR A 371 -17.82 -21.70 -3.23
CA TYR A 371 -18.78 -20.60 -3.28
C TYR A 371 -18.35 -19.37 -2.49
N VAL A 372 -17.08 -19.28 -2.08
CA VAL A 372 -16.58 -18.08 -1.40
C VAL A 372 -16.34 -16.96 -2.42
N ASN A 373 -16.79 -15.77 -2.09
CA ASN A 373 -16.60 -14.57 -2.90
C ASN A 373 -15.20 -13.96 -2.71
N TRP A 374 -14.27 -14.23 -3.63
CA TRP A 374 -12.94 -13.60 -3.64
C TRP A 374 -12.88 -12.30 -4.47
N ASP A 375 -14.05 -11.77 -4.84
CA ASP A 375 -14.20 -10.53 -5.58
C ASP A 375 -14.75 -9.39 -4.69
N ASP A 376 -15.35 -9.67 -3.53
CA ASP A 376 -15.73 -8.69 -2.51
C ASP A 376 -15.41 -9.24 -1.11
N TYR A 377 -14.35 -8.72 -0.51
CA TYR A 377 -13.88 -9.13 0.81
C TYR A 377 -13.24 -7.95 1.55
N SER A 378 -13.04 -8.08 2.86
CA SER A 378 -12.14 -7.22 3.61
C SER A 378 -11.10 -8.04 4.36
N TYR A 379 -9.95 -7.45 4.66
CA TYR A 379 -8.94 -8.13 5.45
C TYR A 379 -8.23 -7.21 6.45
N VAL A 380 -7.73 -7.82 7.53
CA VAL A 380 -6.96 -7.16 8.58
C VAL A 380 -5.89 -8.10 9.11
N LEU A 381 -4.77 -7.52 9.54
CA LEU A 381 -3.68 -8.24 10.19
C LEU A 381 -3.80 -8.13 11.70
N GLU A 382 -3.59 -9.26 12.37
CA GLU A 382 -3.61 -9.37 13.83
C GLU A 382 -2.35 -10.11 14.30
N ASN A 383 -1.94 -9.86 15.56
CA ASN A 383 -0.82 -10.55 16.19
C ASN A 383 0.48 -10.46 15.35
N THR A 384 0.75 -9.30 14.76
CA THR A 384 1.92 -9.05 13.93
C THR A 384 3.19 -9.03 14.78
N SER A 385 4.19 -9.78 14.34
CA SER A 385 5.57 -9.77 14.84
C SER A 385 6.54 -9.69 13.66
N GLU A 386 7.84 -9.59 13.92
CA GLU A 386 8.87 -9.52 12.87
C GLU A 386 8.82 -10.70 11.87
N ASN A 387 8.32 -11.86 12.30
CA ASN A 387 8.36 -13.11 11.52
C ASN A 387 7.01 -13.83 11.37
N SER A 388 5.94 -13.33 12.00
CA SER A 388 4.61 -13.94 11.91
C SER A 388 3.49 -12.91 11.93
N ALA A 389 2.38 -13.20 11.26
CA ALA A 389 1.13 -12.45 11.44
C ALA A 389 -0.07 -13.38 11.25
N THR A 390 -1.23 -12.97 11.76
CA THR A 390 -2.52 -13.61 11.46
C THR A 390 -3.26 -12.75 10.47
N LEU A 391 -3.73 -13.36 9.39
CA LEU A 391 -4.55 -12.72 8.38
C LEU A 391 -6.01 -13.12 8.63
N GLN A 392 -6.88 -12.14 8.87
CA GLN A 392 -8.33 -12.37 8.90
C GLN A 392 -8.91 -11.82 7.61
N ILE A 393 -9.63 -12.66 6.87
CA ILE A 393 -10.35 -12.27 5.64
C ILE A 393 -11.84 -12.46 5.91
N MET A 394 -12.59 -11.37 5.86
CA MET A 394 -14.04 -11.38 5.96
C MET A 394 -14.63 -11.34 4.56
N THR A 395 -15.48 -12.30 4.24
CA THR A 395 -16.09 -12.44 2.91
C THR A 395 -17.45 -13.11 3.02
N THR A 396 -18.09 -13.46 1.91
CA THR A 396 -19.38 -14.11 1.81
C THR A 396 -19.25 -15.48 1.15
N ASP A 397 -19.85 -16.50 1.75
CA ASP A 397 -20.23 -17.75 1.09
C ASP A 397 -21.55 -17.51 0.35
N ASP A 398 -21.56 -17.67 -0.97
CA ASP A 398 -22.71 -17.54 -1.87
C ASP A 398 -23.10 -18.89 -2.47
N SER A 399 -23.31 -19.87 -1.60
CA SER A 399 -23.75 -21.22 -2.00
C SER A 399 -25.24 -21.27 -2.34
N PRO A 400 -25.72 -22.35 -3.00
CA PRO A 400 -27.16 -22.55 -3.24
C PRO A 400 -28.03 -22.56 -1.98
N ALA A 401 -27.44 -22.71 -0.78
CA ALA A 401 -28.13 -22.63 0.50
C ALA A 401 -28.41 -21.19 0.97
N GLY A 402 -27.83 -20.18 0.30
CA GLY A 402 -27.99 -18.76 0.58
C GLY A 402 -26.67 -18.05 0.91
N LYS A 403 -26.73 -16.72 1.01
CA LYS A 403 -25.56 -15.87 1.29
C LYS A 403 -25.28 -15.77 2.79
N LYS A 404 -24.05 -16.03 3.21
CA LYS A 404 -23.61 -15.91 4.61
C LYS A 404 -22.23 -15.27 4.71
N SER A 405 -22.08 -14.29 5.60
CA SER A 405 -20.75 -13.77 5.96
C SER A 405 -19.93 -14.83 6.69
N ILE A 406 -18.69 -15.00 6.25
CA ILE A 406 -17.71 -15.94 6.79
C ILE A 406 -16.38 -15.22 7.06
N MET A 407 -15.55 -15.85 7.88
CA MET A 407 -14.20 -15.40 8.18
C MET A 407 -13.22 -16.52 7.85
N ILE A 408 -12.24 -16.24 7.01
CA ILE A 408 -11.13 -17.13 6.67
C ILE A 408 -9.91 -16.63 7.43
N THR A 409 -9.30 -17.52 8.22
CA THR A 409 -8.09 -17.20 8.99
C THR A 409 -6.87 -17.82 8.33
N GLY A 410 -5.96 -16.98 7.87
CA GLY A 410 -4.64 -17.35 7.40
C GLY A 410 -3.54 -17.09 8.43
N LYS A 411 -2.43 -17.82 8.31
CA LYS A 411 -1.18 -17.51 9.03
C LYS A 411 -0.12 -17.11 8.03
N LEU A 412 0.60 -16.04 8.34
CA LEU A 412 1.72 -15.52 7.56
C LEU A 412 3.01 -15.79 8.31
N LYS A 413 4.04 -16.22 7.59
CA LYS A 413 5.39 -16.44 8.13
C LYS A 413 6.44 -15.82 7.24
N LYS A 414 7.50 -15.31 7.85
CA LYS A 414 8.66 -14.80 7.12
C LYS A 414 9.73 -15.88 7.01
N GLU A 415 10.01 -16.34 5.80
CA GLU A 415 11.10 -17.29 5.52
C GLU A 415 12.15 -16.61 4.65
N LYS A 416 13.42 -16.64 5.09
CA LYS A 416 14.55 -16.02 4.35
C LYS A 416 14.28 -14.55 3.97
N GLY A 417 13.57 -13.81 4.81
CA GLY A 417 13.25 -12.40 4.59
C GLY A 417 11.98 -12.12 3.78
N VAL A 418 11.29 -13.15 3.28
CA VAL A 418 10.07 -13.01 2.44
C VAL A 418 8.84 -13.47 3.22
N TRP A 419 7.77 -12.69 3.18
CA TRP A 419 6.49 -13.08 3.77
C TRP A 419 5.72 -14.04 2.85
N LEU A 420 5.21 -15.13 3.44
CA LEU A 420 4.53 -16.21 2.75
C LEU A 420 3.32 -16.67 3.57
N LEU A 421 2.33 -17.26 2.89
CA LEU A 421 1.22 -17.95 3.52
C LEU A 421 1.69 -19.29 4.09
N GLU A 422 1.30 -19.60 5.32
CA GLU A 422 1.61 -20.88 5.95
C GLU A 422 0.92 -22.04 5.24
N LYS A 423 -0.27 -21.81 4.68
CA LYS A 423 -1.09 -22.79 3.95
C LYS A 423 -1.91 -22.13 2.86
N MET A 424 -2.36 -22.94 1.89
CA MET A 424 -3.44 -22.57 0.98
C MET A 424 -4.69 -22.18 1.78
N LEU A 425 -5.28 -21.03 1.43
CA LEU A 425 -6.54 -20.58 1.98
C LEU A 425 -7.66 -21.09 1.07
N PHE A 426 -8.59 -21.78 1.70
CA PHE A 426 -9.84 -22.27 1.14
C PHE A 426 -10.99 -21.45 1.66
#